data_AF-A0AA42Z431-F1
#
_entry.id   AF-A0AA42Z431-F1
#
_cell.length_a   1.000
_cell.length_b   1.000
_cell.length_c   1.000
_cell.angle_alpha   90.00
_cell.angle_beta   90.00
_cell.angle_gamma   90.00
#
_symmetry.space_group_name_H-M   'P 1'
#
loop_
_entity.id
_entity.type
_entity.pdbx_description
1 polymer ?
#
loop_
_entity_poly.entity_id
_entity_poly.type
_entity_poly.pdbx_seq_one_letter_code
_entity_poly.pdbx_strand_id
1 'polypeptide(L)'
;MAGLLTTTLMADPLKYDLEIPSHDSISYELELDIQHPGPIHIEANWDCRRIVTFRLQSPQAGRPAMRRSSPSPFGFTTNIVEPGDAPWRLSIYVMPGSEPGVGELTIQLPGPPLIPTPAEPSAKDFAPRPAGEPWKTRVADLPETTPVAVAQLVDSVERFRRLVVGPDAAPDSCRWQLDGLRFLAQARDQALRNDAKFDFGSRELFRTIAKDIAGVDAMRRSDDPLVSGPPPADPGLSHAWNRMHRDRVQPLEAQLDRTYDLATGDYAAELTDQTWLPRLVSCVVASQRYFSDRARVGPVKAINREIALDQWDRLLAVSDALEDLSRATTPPEGQTIQLSKPR
;
A
#
# COMPACT_ATOMS: atom_id res chain seq x y z
N MET A 1 3.34 3.94 1.49
CA MET A 1 4.42 4.82 1.02
C MET A 1 3.80 5.92 0.17
N ALA A 2 3.52 7.07 0.78
CA ALA A 2 3.16 8.25 0.01
C ALA A 2 4.47 8.83 -0.51
N GLY A 3 4.66 8.80 -1.82
CA GLY A 3 5.77 9.49 -2.45
C GLY A 3 5.75 10.94 -1.98
N LEU A 4 6.87 11.40 -1.43
CA LEU A 4 7.13 12.83 -1.36
C LEU A 4 7.02 13.32 -2.80
N LEU A 5 5.93 14.02 -3.11
CA LEU A 5 5.85 14.83 -4.30
C LEU A 5 6.83 15.98 -4.06
N THR A 6 8.10 15.74 -4.38
CA THR A 6 9.08 16.79 -4.54
C THR A 6 8.51 17.71 -5.60
N THR A 7 7.98 18.86 -5.18
CA THR A 7 7.56 19.90 -6.11
C THR A 7 8.85 20.48 -6.65
N THR A 8 9.36 19.88 -7.72
CA THR A 8 10.49 20.41 -8.48
C THR A 8 10.01 21.73 -9.07
N LEU A 9 10.66 22.85 -8.70
CA LEU A 9 10.49 24.12 -9.40
C LEU A 9 10.87 23.86 -10.85
N MET A 10 10.04 24.19 -11.83
CA MET A 10 10.53 24.20 -13.21
C MET A 10 11.42 25.41 -13.37
N ALA A 11 12.57 25.25 -14.03
CA ALA A 11 13.36 26.39 -14.47
C ALA A 11 12.53 27.23 -15.46
N ASP A 12 12.90 28.50 -15.64
CA ASP A 12 12.25 29.35 -16.64
C ASP A 12 12.24 28.64 -18.01
N PRO A 13 11.10 28.65 -18.72
CA PRO A 13 10.98 27.96 -20.00
C PRO A 13 11.97 28.56 -21.00
N LEU A 14 12.86 27.72 -21.53
CA LEU A 14 13.72 28.07 -22.63
C LEU A 14 12.89 28.09 -23.92
N LYS A 15 12.91 29.22 -24.62
CA LYS A 15 12.15 29.43 -25.86
C LYS A 15 13.10 29.58 -27.04
N TYR A 16 12.80 28.87 -28.11
CA TYR A 16 13.56 28.92 -29.36
C TYR A 16 12.60 29.05 -30.55
N ASP A 17 12.99 29.85 -31.52
CA ASP A 17 12.30 29.91 -32.81
C ASP A 17 12.70 28.69 -33.65
N LEU A 18 11.70 28.05 -34.25
CA LEU A 18 11.89 26.91 -35.15
C LEU A 18 11.58 27.35 -36.58
N GLU A 19 12.60 27.40 -37.42
CA GLU A 19 12.42 27.63 -38.86
C GLU A 19 12.33 26.28 -39.59
N ILE A 20 11.45 26.15 -40.57
CA ILE A 20 11.30 24.95 -41.37
C ILE A 20 11.49 25.37 -42.84
N PRO A 21 12.69 25.20 -43.43
CA PRO A 21 12.97 25.63 -44.80
C PRO A 21 12.30 24.71 -45.82
N SER A 22 11.98 25.21 -47.01
CA SER A 22 11.45 24.37 -48.08
C SER A 22 12.51 23.43 -48.66
N HIS A 23 12.08 22.22 -49.03
CA HIS A 23 12.82 21.15 -49.73
C HIS A 23 13.97 20.48 -48.98
N ASP A 24 14.66 21.17 -48.08
CA ASP A 24 15.81 20.60 -47.37
C ASP A 24 15.42 19.84 -46.08
N SER A 25 16.21 18.81 -45.76
CA SER A 25 16.27 18.26 -44.40
C SER A 25 17.12 19.19 -43.54
N ILE A 26 16.61 19.55 -42.38
CA ILE A 26 17.36 20.34 -41.40
C ILE A 26 17.40 19.61 -40.06
N SER A 27 18.53 19.74 -39.38
CA SER A 27 18.72 19.24 -38.02
C SER A 27 19.16 20.37 -37.11
N TYR A 28 18.43 20.55 -36.01
CA TYR A 28 18.82 21.43 -34.92
C TYR A 28 19.40 20.59 -33.78
N GLU A 29 20.46 21.08 -33.16
CA GLU A 29 21.02 20.47 -31.95
C GLU A 29 21.06 21.50 -30.83
N LEU A 30 20.48 21.15 -29.69
CA LEU A 30 20.46 21.96 -28.49
C LEU A 30 21.13 21.17 -27.37
N GLU A 31 22.03 21.85 -26.67
CA GLU A 31 22.64 21.32 -25.45
C GLU A 31 21.83 21.82 -24.24
N LEU A 32 21.37 20.87 -23.42
CA LEU A 32 20.54 21.13 -22.25
C LEU A 32 21.35 20.80 -21.00
N ASP A 33 21.63 21.82 -20.20
CA ASP A 33 22.29 21.67 -18.90
C ASP A 33 21.25 21.32 -17.83
N ILE A 34 21.06 20.02 -17.61
CA ILE A 34 20.09 19.50 -16.63
C ILE A 34 20.82 19.24 -15.32
N GLN A 35 20.70 20.20 -14.40
CA GLN A 35 21.41 20.18 -13.12
C GLN A 35 20.66 19.39 -12.03
N HIS A 36 19.38 19.06 -12.25
CA HIS A 36 18.52 18.43 -11.25
C HIS A 36 17.70 17.27 -11.82
N PRO A 37 17.43 16.22 -11.04
CA PRO A 37 16.50 15.18 -11.45
C PRO A 37 15.05 15.70 -11.45
N GLY A 38 14.24 15.25 -12.40
CA GLY A 38 12.85 15.69 -12.53
C GLY A 38 12.29 15.54 -13.94
N PRO A 39 11.01 15.90 -14.16
CA PRO A 39 10.42 15.87 -15.49
C PRO A 39 10.97 17.01 -16.35
N ILE A 40 11.21 16.70 -17.63
CA ILE A 40 11.43 17.69 -18.69
C ILE A 40 10.19 17.71 -19.55
N HIS A 41 9.66 18.91 -19.79
CA HIS A 41 8.54 19.13 -20.70
C HIS A 41 9.05 19.82 -21.96
N ILE A 42 8.81 19.21 -23.12
CA ILE A 42 9.14 19.77 -24.43
C ILE A 42 7.84 19.96 -25.20
N GLU A 43 7.57 21.20 -25.58
CA GLU A 43 6.42 21.61 -26.36
C GLU A 43 6.89 22.33 -27.61
N ALA A 44 6.32 22.00 -28.76
CA ALA A 44 6.66 22.60 -30.02
C ALA A 44 5.39 22.84 -30.85
N ASN A 45 5.30 24.01 -31.46
CA ASN A 45 4.21 24.40 -32.33
C ASN A 45 4.77 25.08 -33.57
N TRP A 46 4.33 24.67 -34.76
CA TRP A 46 4.68 25.27 -36.04
C TRP A 46 3.45 25.32 -36.97
N ASP A 47 3.52 26.17 -37.99
CA ASP A 47 2.38 26.52 -38.85
C ASP A 47 2.26 25.68 -40.14
N CYS A 48 3.13 24.68 -40.35
CA CYS A 48 3.09 23.77 -41.50
C CYS A 48 2.78 22.31 -41.12
N ARG A 49 2.45 21.46 -42.10
CA ARG A 49 2.03 20.06 -41.85
C ARG A 49 3.20 19.07 -41.71
N ARG A 50 4.44 19.55 -41.71
CA ARG A 50 5.62 18.68 -41.67
C ARG A 50 5.75 17.98 -40.31
N ILE A 51 6.19 16.72 -40.37
CA ILE A 51 6.47 15.93 -39.18
C ILE A 51 7.92 16.16 -38.76
N VAL A 52 8.11 16.44 -37.48
CA VAL A 52 9.39 16.71 -36.85
C VAL A 52 9.74 15.57 -35.89
N THR A 53 11.00 15.16 -35.86
CA THR A 53 11.48 14.10 -34.95
C THR A 53 12.36 14.71 -33.88
N PHE A 54 12.02 14.46 -32.63
CA PHE A 54 12.77 14.88 -31.45
C PHE A 54 13.54 13.70 -30.89
N ARG A 55 14.83 13.87 -30.66
CA ARG A 55 15.71 12.86 -30.07
C ARG A 55 16.43 13.48 -28.89
N LEU A 56 16.12 13.00 -27.69
CA LEU A 56 16.83 13.39 -26.48
C LEU A 56 17.85 12.29 -26.14
N GLN A 57 19.13 12.67 -26.07
CA GLN A 57 20.23 11.76 -25.79
C GLN A 57 20.90 12.11 -24.45
N SER A 58 21.03 11.08 -23.60
CA SER A 58 21.77 11.18 -22.34
C SER A 58 23.28 11.24 -22.61
N PRO A 59 24.04 12.00 -21.79
CA PRO A 59 25.49 11.97 -21.80
C PRO A 59 26.06 10.61 -21.37
N GLN A 60 25.35 9.87 -20.53
CA GLN A 60 25.70 8.50 -20.16
C GLN A 60 25.18 7.56 -21.24
N ALA A 61 25.99 6.61 -21.72
CA ALA A 61 25.74 5.76 -22.88
C ALA A 61 24.46 4.90 -22.77
N GLY A 62 23.30 5.53 -23.00
CA GLY A 62 21.97 4.94 -22.98
C GLY A 62 21.28 5.07 -24.33
N ARG A 63 20.19 4.31 -24.53
CA ARG A 63 19.37 4.43 -25.74
C ARG A 63 18.70 5.81 -25.77
N PRO A 64 18.82 6.59 -26.87
CA PRO A 64 18.20 7.90 -26.95
C PRO A 64 16.67 7.77 -26.94
N ALA A 65 16.00 8.69 -26.25
CA ALA A 65 14.56 8.80 -26.30
C ALA A 65 14.17 9.49 -27.60
N MET A 66 13.73 8.71 -28.59
CA MET A 66 13.25 9.22 -29.88
C MET A 66 11.72 9.32 -29.88
N ARG A 67 11.21 10.47 -30.32
CA ARG A 67 9.79 10.77 -30.46
C ARG A 67 9.53 11.46 -31.79
N ARG A 68 8.65 10.87 -32.60
CA ARG A 68 8.20 11.45 -33.86
C ARG A 68 6.90 12.21 -33.60
N SER A 69 6.80 13.45 -34.04
CA SER A 69 5.61 14.25 -33.85
C SER A 69 4.45 13.77 -34.73
N SER A 70 3.23 14.07 -34.29
CA SER A 70 2.08 14.26 -35.18
C SER A 70 2.20 15.64 -35.89
N PRO A 71 1.26 16.02 -36.79
CA PRO A 71 1.14 17.43 -37.16
C PRO A 71 1.03 18.32 -35.92
N SER A 72 1.55 19.54 -36.02
CA SER A 72 1.54 20.55 -34.97
C SER A 72 0.14 20.78 -34.35
N PRO A 73 0.02 21.07 -33.04
CA PRO A 73 1.08 21.17 -32.02
C PRO A 73 1.51 19.80 -31.46
N PHE A 74 2.71 19.74 -30.89
CA PHE A 74 3.30 18.53 -30.33
C PHE A 74 3.90 18.78 -28.93
N GLY A 75 3.68 17.85 -28.00
CA GLY A 75 4.28 17.91 -26.68
C GLY A 75 4.61 16.52 -26.14
N PHE A 76 5.71 16.40 -25.41
CA PHE A 76 6.03 15.19 -24.66
C PHE A 76 6.78 15.49 -23.36
N THR A 77 6.63 14.58 -22.40
CA THR A 77 7.28 14.64 -21.10
C THR A 77 8.16 13.42 -20.90
N THR A 78 9.36 13.61 -20.37
CA THR A 78 10.26 12.52 -19.98
C THR A 78 10.88 12.80 -18.62
N ASN A 79 11.07 11.76 -17.80
CA ASN A 79 11.63 11.89 -16.47
C ASN A 79 13.14 11.64 -16.50
N ILE A 80 13.91 12.57 -15.96
CA ILE A 80 15.34 12.41 -15.71
C ILE A 80 15.53 11.90 -14.29
N VAL A 81 16.07 10.69 -14.18
CA VAL A 81 16.32 10.03 -12.89
C VAL A 81 17.67 10.46 -12.31
N GLU A 82 18.67 10.62 -13.16
CA GLU A 82 20.02 11.06 -12.78
C GLU A 82 20.46 12.18 -13.73
N PRO A 83 20.76 13.40 -13.22
CA PRO A 83 21.43 14.42 -14.02
C PRO A 83 22.84 13.90 -14.38
N GLY A 84 23.33 14.20 -15.57
CA GLY A 84 24.65 13.76 -16.02
C GLY A 84 25.70 14.85 -15.84
N ASP A 85 26.97 14.47 -15.70
CA ASP A 85 28.10 15.41 -15.57
C ASP A 85 28.46 16.17 -16.87
N ALA A 86 27.71 15.92 -17.95
CA ALA A 86 27.86 16.55 -19.26
C ALA A 86 26.47 16.91 -19.82
N PRO A 87 26.36 17.89 -20.73
CA PRO A 87 25.06 18.35 -21.20
C PRO A 87 24.32 17.25 -21.98
N TRP A 88 23.01 17.22 -21.82
CA TRP A 88 22.14 16.39 -22.64
C TRP A 88 21.99 17.01 -24.03
N ARG A 89 21.77 16.18 -25.04
CA ARG A 89 21.58 16.66 -26.41
C ARG A 89 20.17 16.42 -26.90
N LEU A 90 19.46 17.49 -27.24
CA LEU A 90 18.20 17.43 -27.97
C LEU A 90 18.46 17.70 -29.45
N SER A 91 18.30 16.67 -30.27
CA SER A 91 18.37 16.77 -31.72
C SER A 91 16.96 16.79 -32.30
N ILE A 92 16.69 17.76 -33.17
CA ILE A 92 15.40 17.96 -33.82
C ILE A 92 15.60 17.82 -35.31
N TYR A 93 14.99 16.81 -35.92
CA TYR A 93 15.14 16.49 -37.33
C TYR A 93 13.84 16.76 -38.08
N VAL A 94 13.92 17.60 -39.11
CA VAL A 94 12.80 17.87 -40.02
C VAL A 94 13.04 17.15 -41.33
N MET A 95 12.13 16.25 -41.70
CA MET A 95 12.23 15.46 -42.94
C MET A 95 11.93 16.35 -44.17
N PRO A 96 12.62 16.19 -45.31
CA PRO A 96 12.42 17.00 -46.53
C PRO A 96 10.95 17.15 -46.94
N GLY A 97 10.55 18.34 -47.38
CA GLY A 97 9.17 18.63 -47.78
C GLY A 97 9.01 20.01 -48.41
N SER A 98 7.97 20.20 -49.21
CA SER A 98 7.76 21.44 -49.99
C SER A 98 7.16 22.61 -49.21
N GLU A 99 6.56 22.34 -48.05
CA GLU A 99 5.92 23.37 -47.23
C GLU A 99 6.93 23.98 -46.23
N PRO A 100 7.29 25.27 -46.37
CA PRO A 100 8.03 25.96 -45.34
C PRO A 100 7.12 26.27 -44.14
N GLY A 101 7.71 26.56 -42.99
CA GLY A 101 6.96 26.98 -41.80
C GLY A 101 7.82 27.66 -40.75
N VAL A 102 7.18 28.29 -39.80
CA VAL A 102 7.79 28.90 -38.61
C VAL A 102 7.06 28.40 -37.38
N GLY A 103 7.79 28.22 -36.29
CA GLY A 103 7.27 27.72 -35.03
C GLY A 103 8.04 28.19 -33.81
N GLU A 104 7.56 27.79 -32.65
CA GLU A 104 8.18 28.02 -31.35
C GLU A 104 8.40 26.65 -30.67
N LEU A 105 9.58 26.47 -30.09
CA LEU A 105 9.94 25.37 -29.22
C LEU A 105 10.10 25.91 -27.80
N THR A 106 9.34 25.35 -26.87
CA THR A 106 9.46 25.62 -25.44
C THR A 106 9.96 24.39 -24.71
N ILE A 107 11.03 24.55 -23.93
CA ILE A 107 11.64 23.49 -23.11
C ILE A 107 11.62 23.95 -21.66
N GLN A 108 10.99 23.17 -20.79
CA GLN A 108 11.02 23.36 -19.35
C GLN A 108 11.93 22.32 -18.71
N LEU A 109 13.03 22.79 -18.13
CA LEU A 109 13.99 21.96 -17.42
C LEU A 109 13.62 21.85 -15.94
N PRO A 110 13.98 20.76 -15.25
CA PRO A 110 13.82 20.65 -13.82
C PRO A 110 14.77 21.65 -13.11
N GLY A 111 14.20 22.49 -12.27
CA GLY A 111 14.91 23.43 -11.39
C GLY A 111 15.24 22.81 -10.02
N PRO A 112 15.94 23.57 -9.16
CA PRO A 112 16.39 23.08 -7.87
C PRO A 112 15.20 22.69 -6.98
N PRO A 113 15.34 21.66 -6.14
CA PRO A 113 14.33 21.38 -5.13
C PRO A 113 14.19 22.60 -4.21
N LEU A 114 12.95 23.05 -4.00
CA LEU A 114 12.67 24.12 -3.03
C LEU A 114 13.06 23.64 -1.63
N ILE A 115 14.20 24.09 -1.13
CA ILE A 115 14.54 24.04 0.29
C ILE A 115 13.97 25.33 0.90
N PRO A 116 12.91 25.29 1.71
CA PRO A 116 12.38 26.51 2.31
C PRO A 116 13.39 27.08 3.31
N THR A 117 13.85 28.32 3.05
CA THR A 117 14.59 29.16 3.99
C THR A 117 13.67 29.56 5.15
N PRO A 118 14.06 29.41 6.43
CA PRO A 118 13.19 29.75 7.54
C PRO A 118 13.07 31.28 7.68
N ALA A 119 11.86 31.81 7.49
CA ALA A 119 11.51 33.16 7.90
C ALA A 119 11.28 33.22 9.42
N GLU A 120 11.67 34.32 10.08
CA GLU A 120 11.35 34.57 11.48
C GLU A 120 9.83 34.53 11.69
N PRO A 121 9.32 33.77 12.68
CA PRO A 121 7.89 33.51 12.77
C PRO A 121 7.15 34.73 13.31
N SER A 122 6.32 35.34 12.46
CA SER A 122 5.19 36.11 12.93
C SER A 122 4.23 35.17 13.65
N ALA A 123 3.65 35.58 14.79
CA ALA A 123 2.73 34.78 15.60
C ALA A 123 1.46 34.31 14.85
N LYS A 124 1.28 34.71 13.59
CA LYS A 124 0.20 34.29 12.69
C LYS A 124 0.59 33.19 11.67
N ASP A 125 1.88 32.83 11.57
CA ASP A 125 2.40 31.89 10.56
C ASP A 125 2.52 30.44 11.05
N PHE A 126 1.99 30.11 12.23
CA PHE A 126 1.75 28.72 12.62
C PHE A 126 0.54 28.18 11.86
N ALA A 127 0.67 28.01 10.53
CA ALA A 127 -0.14 27.03 9.85
C ALA A 127 0.12 25.68 10.53
N PRO A 128 -0.91 24.97 11.01
CA PRO A 128 -0.71 23.66 11.62
C PRO A 128 0.01 22.78 10.58
N ARG A 129 1.05 22.05 11.02
CA ARG A 129 1.63 20.96 10.20
C ARG A 129 0.49 20.20 9.55
N PRO A 130 0.56 19.82 8.25
CA PRO A 130 -0.45 18.93 7.68
C PRO A 130 -0.54 17.76 8.65
N ALA A 131 -1.72 17.59 9.26
CA ALA A 131 -1.91 16.58 10.27
C ALA A 131 -1.46 15.26 9.64
N GLY A 132 -0.39 14.66 10.16
CA GLY A 132 0.01 13.34 9.72
C GLY A 132 -1.23 12.45 9.76
N GLU A 133 -1.39 11.54 8.79
CA GLU A 133 -2.62 10.74 8.73
C GLU A 133 -2.91 10.17 10.13
N PRO A 134 -4.08 10.47 10.74
CA PRO A 134 -4.28 10.30 12.18
C PRO A 134 -3.96 8.88 12.69
N TRP A 135 -4.25 7.88 11.86
CA TRP A 135 -4.00 6.47 12.11
C TRP A 135 -2.51 6.06 12.17
N LYS A 136 -1.59 6.88 11.63
CA LYS A 136 -0.14 6.66 11.72
C LYS A 136 0.45 7.22 13.02
N THR A 137 -0.21 8.21 13.60
CA THR A 137 0.24 8.89 14.80
C THR A 137 -0.24 8.15 16.04
N ARG A 138 0.62 8.12 17.06
CA ARG A 138 0.30 7.54 18.37
C ARG A 138 -0.80 8.39 19.02
N VAL A 139 -1.76 7.75 19.67
CA VAL A 139 -2.71 8.46 20.55
C VAL A 139 -1.95 9.12 21.71
N ALA A 140 -2.35 10.35 22.06
CA ALA A 140 -1.87 11.03 23.25
C ALA A 140 -2.31 10.29 24.54
N ASP A 141 -1.78 10.69 25.69
CA ASP A 141 -2.12 10.04 26.96
C ASP A 141 -3.63 10.11 27.23
N LEU A 142 -4.19 8.99 27.71
CA LEU A 142 -5.62 8.86 27.97
C LEU A 142 -6.01 9.54 29.30
N PRO A 143 -7.18 10.19 29.37
CA PRO A 143 -7.73 10.62 30.65
C PRO A 143 -7.94 9.45 31.62
N GLU A 144 -7.75 9.67 32.93
CA GLU A 144 -8.00 8.65 33.96
C GLU A 144 -9.46 8.14 33.96
N THR A 145 -10.39 8.92 33.41
CA THR A 145 -11.82 8.58 33.32
C THR A 145 -12.17 7.69 32.12
N THR A 146 -11.21 7.30 31.28
CA THR A 146 -11.47 6.45 30.11
C THR A 146 -11.91 5.04 30.55
N PRO A 147 -13.01 4.48 30.00
CA PRO A 147 -13.43 3.13 30.33
C PRO A 147 -12.35 2.09 30.04
N VAL A 148 -12.21 1.08 30.92
CA VAL A 148 -11.16 0.05 30.82
C VAL A 148 -11.15 -0.64 29.45
N ALA A 149 -12.32 -1.00 28.92
CA ALA A 149 -12.42 -1.65 27.61
C ALA A 149 -11.92 -0.76 26.46
N VAL A 150 -12.14 0.56 26.55
CA VAL A 150 -11.65 1.53 25.55
C VAL A 150 -10.15 1.73 25.69
N ALA A 151 -9.62 1.78 26.93
CA ALA A 151 -8.18 1.85 27.16
C ALA A 151 -7.45 0.62 26.61
N GLN A 152 -8.00 -0.59 26.82
CA GLN A 152 -7.48 -1.83 26.25
C GLN A 152 -7.46 -1.81 24.72
N LEU A 153 -8.56 -1.35 24.09
CA LEU A 153 -8.62 -1.15 22.65
C LEU A 153 -7.54 -0.19 22.14
N VAL A 154 -7.29 0.92 22.85
CA VAL A 154 -6.21 1.85 22.47
C VAL A 154 -4.85 1.15 22.52
N ASP A 155 -4.58 0.41 23.58
CA ASP A 155 -3.30 -0.29 23.76
C ASP A 155 -3.07 -1.38 22.68
N SER A 156 -4.09 -2.17 22.35
CA SER A 156 -4.00 -3.22 21.33
C SER A 156 -3.85 -2.63 19.92
N VAL A 157 -4.58 -1.57 19.58
CA VAL A 157 -4.41 -0.85 18.31
C VAL A 157 -3.04 -0.21 18.21
N GLU A 158 -2.50 0.37 19.28
CA GLU A 158 -1.13 0.93 19.29
C GLU A 158 -0.04 -0.14 19.20
N ARG A 159 -0.27 -1.33 19.77
CA ARG A 159 0.62 -2.50 19.58
C ARG A 159 0.63 -2.93 18.11
N PHE A 160 -0.54 -3.06 17.50
CA PHE A 160 -0.65 -3.39 16.08
C PHE A 160 -0.03 -2.30 15.19
N ARG A 161 -0.32 -1.02 15.45
CA ARG A 161 0.27 0.12 14.73
C ARG A 161 1.79 0.07 14.71
N ARG A 162 2.43 -0.17 15.86
CA ARG A 162 3.90 -0.26 15.95
C ARG A 162 4.49 -1.35 15.05
N LEU A 163 3.81 -2.48 14.86
CA LEU A 163 4.28 -3.57 14.01
C LEU A 163 4.12 -3.29 12.50
N VAL A 164 3.17 -2.42 12.14
CA VAL A 164 2.79 -2.13 10.74
C VAL A 164 3.48 -0.88 10.20
N VAL A 165 3.64 0.17 11.02
CA VAL A 165 4.27 1.45 10.59
C VAL A 165 5.56 1.78 11.34
N GLY A 166 6.08 0.85 12.15
CA GLY A 166 7.36 1.00 12.82
C GLY A 166 8.56 0.92 11.87
N PRO A 167 9.77 1.26 12.35
CA PRO A 167 11.00 1.20 11.56
C PRO A 167 11.32 -0.22 11.06
N ASP A 168 10.90 -1.24 11.82
CA ASP A 168 11.12 -2.67 11.53
C ASP A 168 9.86 -3.34 10.91
N ALA A 169 9.01 -2.58 10.22
CA ALA A 169 7.81 -3.11 9.60
C ALA A 169 8.16 -4.10 8.47
N ALA A 170 7.76 -5.36 8.61
CA ALA A 170 7.88 -6.36 7.56
C ALA A 170 6.91 -6.09 6.40
N PRO A 171 7.21 -6.57 5.19
CA PRO A 171 6.30 -6.46 4.05
C PRO A 171 4.91 -7.02 4.35
N ASP A 172 3.86 -6.37 3.86
CA ASP A 172 2.49 -6.88 3.95
C ASP A 172 2.17 -7.80 2.76
N SER A 173 2.64 -9.05 2.85
CA SER A 173 2.50 -10.07 1.80
C SER A 173 1.03 -10.37 1.46
N CYS A 174 0.12 -10.14 2.40
CA CYS A 174 -1.31 -10.42 2.25
C CYS A 174 -2.14 -9.15 1.95
N ARG A 175 -1.54 -7.96 1.96
CA ARG A 175 -2.16 -6.66 1.61
C ARG A 175 -3.41 -6.32 2.43
N TRP A 176 -3.40 -6.57 3.74
CA TRP A 176 -4.51 -6.22 4.65
C TRP A 176 -4.11 -5.25 5.77
N GLN A 177 -2.82 -5.12 6.08
CA GLN A 177 -2.36 -4.51 7.34
C GLN A 177 -2.67 -3.01 7.41
N LEU A 178 -2.38 -2.25 6.35
CA LEU A 178 -2.58 -0.79 6.35
C LEU A 178 -4.06 -0.40 6.39
N ASP A 179 -4.88 -1.09 5.59
CA ASP A 179 -6.32 -0.80 5.53
C ASP A 179 -7.02 -1.28 6.81
N GLY A 180 -6.63 -2.44 7.35
CA GLY A 180 -7.08 -2.90 8.67
C GLY A 180 -6.67 -1.97 9.80
N LEU A 181 -5.44 -1.43 9.78
CA LEU A 181 -4.97 -0.45 10.76
C LEU A 181 -5.76 0.87 10.67
N ARG A 182 -6.05 1.35 9.47
CA ARG A 182 -6.88 2.54 9.25
C ARG A 182 -8.26 2.36 9.87
N PHE A 183 -8.90 1.23 9.57
CA PHE A 183 -10.20 0.87 10.14
C PHE A 183 -10.15 0.82 11.67
N LEU A 184 -9.20 0.08 12.24
CA LEU A 184 -9.05 -0.07 13.69
C LEU A 184 -8.75 1.25 14.41
N ALA A 185 -7.90 2.09 13.84
CA ALA A 185 -7.62 3.42 14.38
C ALA A 185 -8.86 4.32 14.35
N GLN A 186 -9.62 4.30 13.26
CA GLN A 186 -10.89 5.04 13.18
C GLN A 186 -11.90 4.55 14.21
N ALA A 187 -12.05 3.23 14.35
CA ALA A 187 -12.96 2.62 15.31
C ALA A 187 -12.57 2.92 16.76
N ARG A 188 -11.27 2.88 17.07
CA ARG A 188 -10.69 3.32 18.35
C ARG A 188 -11.03 4.79 18.64
N ASP A 189 -10.82 5.67 17.67
CA ASP A 189 -11.07 7.11 17.85
C ASP A 189 -12.56 7.40 18.03
N GLN A 190 -13.44 6.64 17.38
CA GLN A 190 -14.88 6.66 17.63
C GLN A 190 -15.22 6.14 19.03
N ALA A 191 -14.57 5.07 19.51
CA ALA A 191 -14.82 4.51 20.84
C ALA A 191 -14.40 5.49 21.94
N LEU A 192 -13.30 6.22 21.75
CA LEU A 192 -12.87 7.31 22.65
C LEU A 192 -13.90 8.43 22.76
N ARG A 193 -14.67 8.67 21.69
CA ARG A 193 -15.77 9.65 21.68
C ARG A 193 -17.13 9.06 22.09
N ASN A 194 -17.19 7.76 22.43
CA ASN A 194 -18.42 7.02 22.67
C ASN A 194 -19.38 6.97 21.46
N ASP A 195 -18.82 7.08 20.25
CA ASP A 195 -19.54 7.07 18.97
C ASP A 195 -19.44 5.73 18.23
N ALA A 196 -18.53 4.84 18.65
CA ALA A 196 -18.34 3.56 17.97
C ALA A 196 -19.55 2.65 18.20
N LYS A 197 -20.32 2.41 17.14
CA LYS A 197 -21.48 1.53 17.14
C LYS A 197 -21.29 0.52 16.03
N PHE A 198 -21.09 -0.73 16.43
CA PHE A 198 -21.12 -1.88 15.54
C PHE A 198 -22.34 -2.72 15.87
N ASP A 199 -22.97 -3.26 14.83
CA ASP A 199 -24.02 -4.25 14.99
C ASP A 199 -23.52 -5.55 15.63
N PHE A 200 -24.44 -6.45 15.93
CA PHE A 200 -24.08 -7.75 16.50
C PHE A 200 -23.22 -8.58 15.54
N GLY A 201 -23.54 -8.57 14.23
CA GLY A 201 -22.83 -9.36 13.21
C GLY A 201 -21.36 -8.97 13.10
N SER A 202 -21.06 -7.68 13.03
CA SER A 202 -19.69 -7.15 12.96
C SER A 202 -18.88 -7.54 14.19
N ARG A 203 -19.44 -7.35 15.40
CA ARG A 203 -18.76 -7.71 16.65
C ARG A 203 -18.49 -9.22 16.73
N GLU A 204 -19.45 -10.04 16.29
CA GLU A 204 -19.29 -11.49 16.31
C GLU A 204 -18.28 -11.97 15.28
N LEU A 205 -18.23 -11.34 14.11
CA LEU A 205 -17.22 -11.61 13.09
C LEU A 205 -15.81 -11.27 13.62
N PHE A 206 -15.64 -10.13 14.29
CA PHE A 206 -14.36 -9.78 14.92
C PHE A 206 -13.92 -10.82 15.96
N ARG A 207 -14.82 -11.27 16.84
CA ARG A 207 -14.53 -12.33 17.81
C ARG A 207 -14.20 -13.66 17.14
N THR A 208 -14.91 -14.00 16.08
CA THR A 208 -14.68 -15.24 15.32
C THR A 208 -13.30 -15.22 14.69
N ILE A 209 -12.90 -14.11 14.06
CA ILE A 209 -11.55 -13.95 13.48
C ILE A 209 -10.47 -14.04 14.57
N ALA A 210 -10.66 -13.36 15.71
CA ALA A 210 -9.72 -13.43 16.82
C ALA A 210 -9.57 -14.86 17.36
N LYS A 211 -10.69 -15.58 17.50
CA LYS A 211 -10.71 -16.99 17.92
C LYS A 211 -10.01 -17.90 16.92
N ASP A 212 -10.16 -17.65 15.62
CA ASP A 212 -9.49 -18.41 14.56
C ASP A 212 -7.99 -18.23 14.62
N ILE A 213 -7.52 -16.98 14.77
CA ILE A 213 -6.09 -16.68 14.93
C ILE A 213 -5.53 -17.38 16.18
N ALA A 214 -6.25 -17.33 17.30
CA ALA A 214 -5.88 -18.04 18.52
C ALA A 214 -5.83 -19.56 18.33
N GLY A 215 -6.77 -20.14 17.56
CA GLY A 215 -6.77 -21.56 17.21
C GLY A 215 -5.56 -21.98 16.39
N VAL A 216 -5.16 -21.15 15.41
CA VAL A 216 -3.95 -21.37 14.62
C VAL A 216 -2.68 -21.17 15.46
N ASP A 217 -2.67 -20.23 16.43
CA ASP A 217 -1.54 -20.07 17.36
C ASP A 217 -1.40 -21.28 18.30
N ALA A 218 -2.53 -21.82 18.77
CA ALA A 218 -2.53 -23.04 19.58
C ALA A 218 -1.96 -24.22 18.79
N MET A 219 -2.32 -24.37 17.50
CA MET A 219 -1.71 -25.37 16.62
C MET A 219 -0.20 -25.14 16.45
N ARG A 220 0.22 -23.88 16.24
CA ARG A 220 1.63 -23.51 16.07
C ARG A 220 2.47 -23.85 17.29
N ARG A 221 1.93 -23.67 18.50
CA ARG A 221 2.61 -23.93 19.78
C ARG A 221 2.34 -25.31 20.35
N SER A 222 1.56 -26.14 19.67
CA SER A 222 1.17 -27.46 20.18
C SER A 222 2.39 -28.38 20.31
N ASP A 223 2.50 -29.06 21.45
CA ASP A 223 3.45 -30.15 21.67
C ASP A 223 2.87 -31.53 21.29
N ASP A 224 1.61 -31.58 20.84
CA ASP A 224 0.97 -32.83 20.38
C ASP A 224 1.66 -33.32 19.09
N PRO A 225 2.31 -34.51 19.10
CA PRO A 225 2.97 -35.07 17.93
C PRO A 225 2.03 -35.34 16.74
N LEU A 226 0.72 -35.44 16.98
CA LEU A 226 -0.27 -35.55 15.92
C LEU A 226 -0.54 -34.22 15.21
N VAL A 227 -0.21 -33.09 15.84
CA VAL A 227 -0.43 -31.75 15.30
C VAL A 227 0.85 -31.14 14.76
N SER A 228 1.97 -31.29 15.50
CA SER A 228 3.24 -30.61 15.20
C SER A 228 4.40 -31.56 14.90
N GLY A 229 4.25 -32.87 15.15
CA GLY A 229 5.28 -33.88 14.94
C GLY A 229 5.33 -34.45 13.52
N PRO A 230 6.47 -35.01 13.09
CA PRO A 230 6.57 -35.66 11.79
C PRO A 230 5.80 -36.99 11.74
N PRO A 231 5.32 -37.41 10.55
CA PRO A 231 4.75 -38.74 10.37
C PRO A 231 5.79 -39.82 10.72
N PRO A 232 5.38 -40.95 11.33
CA PRO A 232 6.25 -42.09 11.56
C PRO A 232 6.86 -42.62 10.26
N ALA A 233 8.09 -43.16 10.35
CA ALA A 233 8.80 -43.75 9.20
C ALA A 233 8.15 -45.05 8.70
N ASP A 234 7.47 -45.78 9.58
CA ASP A 234 6.72 -46.99 9.20
C ASP A 234 5.50 -46.61 8.31
N PRO A 235 5.34 -47.22 7.12
CA PRO A 235 4.25 -46.88 6.21
C PRO A 235 2.84 -47.07 6.78
N GLY A 236 2.62 -48.13 7.58
CA GLY A 236 1.31 -48.42 8.18
C GLY A 236 0.94 -47.38 9.23
N LEU A 237 1.89 -47.03 10.10
CA LEU A 237 1.74 -45.97 11.09
C LEU A 237 1.63 -44.59 10.45
N SER A 238 2.33 -44.34 9.34
CA SER A 238 2.24 -43.08 8.58
C SER A 238 0.83 -42.86 8.02
N HIS A 239 0.18 -43.89 7.48
CA HIS A 239 -1.21 -43.79 7.02
C HIS A 239 -2.20 -43.51 8.16
N ALA A 240 -2.03 -44.16 9.31
CA ALA A 240 -2.85 -43.91 10.50
C ALA A 240 -2.62 -42.48 11.03
N TRP A 241 -1.36 -42.04 11.11
CA TRP A 241 -0.98 -40.69 11.52
C TRP A 241 -1.62 -39.63 10.61
N ASN A 242 -1.54 -39.78 9.29
CA ASN A 242 -2.13 -38.81 8.35
C ASN A 242 -3.65 -38.67 8.53
N ARG A 243 -4.36 -39.77 8.85
CA ARG A 243 -5.79 -39.73 9.16
C ARG A 243 -6.06 -38.95 10.44
N MET A 244 -5.37 -39.31 11.53
CA MET A 244 -5.55 -38.65 12.82
C MET A 244 -5.16 -37.16 12.79
N HIS A 245 -4.07 -36.84 12.09
CA HIS A 245 -3.63 -35.46 11.87
C HIS A 245 -4.74 -34.66 11.17
N ARG A 246 -5.31 -35.19 10.08
CA ARG A 246 -6.44 -34.56 9.39
C ARG A 246 -7.64 -34.39 10.31
N ASP A 247 -8.02 -35.40 11.07
CA ASP A 247 -9.17 -35.33 11.98
C ASP A 247 -8.98 -34.25 13.06
N ARG A 248 -7.74 -33.97 13.47
CA ARG A 248 -7.40 -32.92 14.42
C ARG A 248 -7.40 -31.52 13.81
N VAL A 249 -6.97 -31.38 12.56
CA VAL A 249 -6.78 -30.08 11.90
C VAL A 249 -8.03 -29.62 11.14
N GLN A 250 -8.79 -30.55 10.55
CA GLN A 250 -9.96 -30.29 9.71
C GLN A 250 -11.05 -29.43 10.39
N PRO A 251 -11.34 -29.57 11.71
CA PRO A 251 -12.31 -28.69 12.36
C PRO A 251 -11.93 -27.21 12.30
N LEU A 252 -10.63 -26.89 12.44
CA LEU A 252 -10.13 -25.53 12.34
C LEU A 252 -10.15 -25.04 10.89
N GLU A 253 -9.79 -25.89 9.93
CA GLU A 253 -9.88 -25.56 8.49
C GLU A 253 -11.32 -25.21 8.09
N ALA A 254 -12.28 -26.06 8.47
CA ALA A 254 -13.69 -25.81 8.21
C ALA A 254 -14.23 -24.57 8.94
N GLN A 255 -13.64 -24.21 10.08
CA GLN A 255 -13.98 -22.96 10.79
C GLN A 255 -13.46 -21.74 10.03
N LEU A 256 -12.21 -21.77 9.59
CA LEU A 256 -11.59 -20.69 8.81
C LEU A 256 -12.31 -20.47 7.47
N ASP A 257 -12.71 -21.54 6.79
CA ASP A 257 -13.50 -21.44 5.54
C ASP A 257 -14.84 -20.73 5.81
N ARG A 258 -15.55 -21.10 6.89
CA ARG A 258 -16.78 -20.40 7.30
C ARG A 258 -16.52 -18.93 7.61
N THR A 259 -15.44 -18.61 8.33
CA THR A 259 -15.09 -17.22 8.65
C THR A 259 -14.78 -16.42 7.39
N TYR A 260 -14.14 -17.05 6.39
CA TYR A 260 -13.90 -16.42 5.09
C TYR A 260 -15.21 -16.12 4.36
N ASP A 261 -16.16 -17.05 4.37
CA ASP A 261 -17.50 -16.84 3.78
C ASP A 261 -18.24 -15.70 4.49
N LEU A 262 -18.17 -15.63 5.82
CA LEU A 262 -18.76 -14.53 6.61
C LEU A 262 -18.09 -13.18 6.31
N ALA A 263 -16.77 -13.17 6.06
CA ALA A 263 -16.01 -11.96 5.75
C ALA A 263 -16.18 -11.48 4.30
N THR A 264 -16.68 -12.33 3.40
CA THR A 264 -16.93 -11.99 1.99
C THR A 264 -18.40 -11.76 1.66
N GLY A 265 -19.32 -12.35 2.44
CA GLY A 265 -20.75 -12.17 2.28
C GLY A 265 -21.34 -11.01 3.08
N ASP A 266 -22.67 -10.92 3.07
CA ASP A 266 -23.43 -9.82 3.70
C ASP A 266 -23.73 -10.04 5.20
N TYR A 267 -22.92 -10.84 5.90
CA TYR A 267 -23.14 -11.16 7.31
C TYR A 267 -23.02 -9.91 8.22
N ALA A 268 -22.09 -9.03 7.90
CA ALA A 268 -21.86 -7.77 8.57
C ALA A 268 -21.89 -6.64 7.52
N ALA A 269 -23.08 -6.08 7.27
CA ALA A 269 -23.31 -5.12 6.19
C ALA A 269 -22.41 -3.86 6.29
N GLU A 270 -22.07 -3.44 7.51
CA GLU A 270 -21.15 -2.32 7.77
C GLU A 270 -19.70 -2.60 7.30
N LEU A 271 -19.37 -3.88 7.03
CA LEU A 271 -18.05 -4.34 6.64
C LEU A 271 -17.95 -4.80 5.18
N THR A 272 -19.03 -4.76 4.40
CA THR A 272 -19.04 -5.27 3.02
C THR A 272 -17.99 -4.61 2.12
N ASP A 273 -17.74 -3.30 2.30
CA ASP A 273 -16.73 -2.56 1.52
C ASP A 273 -15.29 -2.74 2.04
N GLN A 274 -15.12 -3.48 3.15
CA GLN A 274 -13.84 -3.64 3.84
C GLN A 274 -13.02 -4.79 3.24
N THR A 275 -12.43 -4.56 2.06
CA THR A 275 -11.63 -5.59 1.34
C THR A 275 -10.43 -6.14 2.11
N TRP A 276 -9.99 -5.47 3.18
CA TRP A 276 -8.91 -5.97 4.05
C TRP A 276 -9.33 -7.18 4.88
N LEU A 277 -10.62 -7.31 5.20
CA LEU A 277 -11.13 -8.37 6.06
C LEU A 277 -10.99 -9.77 5.43
N PRO A 278 -11.45 -10.02 4.19
CA PRO A 278 -11.23 -11.31 3.54
C PRO A 278 -9.75 -11.58 3.25
N ARG A 279 -8.94 -10.54 3.02
CA ARG A 279 -7.48 -10.69 2.88
C ARG A 279 -6.80 -11.09 4.18
N LEU A 280 -7.23 -10.54 5.32
CA LEU A 280 -6.77 -10.94 6.65
C LEU A 280 -7.07 -12.43 6.87
N VAL A 281 -8.32 -12.85 6.68
CA VAL A 281 -8.73 -14.26 6.86
C VAL A 281 -7.95 -15.18 5.91
N SER A 282 -7.75 -14.78 4.65
CA SER A 282 -6.92 -15.52 3.70
C SER A 282 -5.47 -15.68 4.19
N CYS A 283 -4.92 -14.66 4.84
CA CYS A 283 -3.59 -14.70 5.44
C CYS A 283 -3.52 -15.68 6.63
N VAL A 284 -4.58 -15.74 7.44
CA VAL A 284 -4.72 -16.72 8.53
C VAL A 284 -4.79 -18.14 7.95
N VAL A 285 -5.58 -18.37 6.90
CA VAL A 285 -5.65 -19.66 6.20
C VAL A 285 -4.29 -20.06 5.63
N ALA A 286 -3.58 -19.14 4.99
CA ALA A 286 -2.24 -19.40 4.46
C ALA A 286 -1.26 -19.82 5.57
N SER A 287 -1.34 -19.17 6.73
CA SER A 287 -0.52 -19.46 7.91
C SER A 287 -0.89 -20.80 8.56
N GLN A 288 -2.18 -21.10 8.67
CA GLN A 288 -2.66 -22.41 9.14
C GLN A 288 -2.15 -23.54 8.26
N ARG A 289 -2.23 -23.39 6.93
CA ARG A 289 -1.71 -24.39 5.98
C ARG A 289 -0.21 -24.63 6.17
N TYR A 290 0.57 -23.57 6.39
CA TYR A 290 1.99 -23.74 6.73
C TYR A 290 2.20 -24.54 8.02
N PHE A 291 1.51 -24.20 9.11
CA PHE A 291 1.68 -24.89 10.39
C PHE A 291 1.20 -26.34 10.39
N SER A 292 0.20 -26.65 9.56
CA SER A 292 -0.24 -28.01 9.26
C SER A 292 0.80 -28.76 8.41
N ASP A 293 1.20 -28.21 7.26
CA ASP A 293 2.12 -28.88 6.33
C ASP A 293 3.54 -29.06 6.89
N ARG A 294 4.03 -28.14 7.73
CA ARG A 294 5.39 -28.26 8.29
C ARG A 294 5.57 -29.52 9.12
N ALA A 295 4.52 -30.03 9.75
CA ALA A 295 4.54 -31.29 10.47
C ALA A 295 4.79 -32.44 9.49
N ARG A 296 4.09 -32.44 8.34
CA ARG A 296 4.13 -33.51 7.34
C ARG A 296 5.39 -33.53 6.48
N VAL A 297 5.81 -32.37 5.97
CA VAL A 297 6.89 -32.27 4.96
C VAL A 297 8.14 -31.56 5.45
N GLY A 298 8.13 -31.10 6.70
CA GLY A 298 9.20 -30.31 7.31
C GLY A 298 9.08 -28.80 7.04
N PRO A 299 9.68 -27.96 7.90
CA PRO A 299 9.48 -26.51 7.90
C PRO A 299 10.01 -25.79 6.66
N VAL A 300 10.95 -26.40 5.93
CA VAL A 300 11.56 -25.82 4.71
C VAL A 300 10.72 -26.10 3.47
N LYS A 301 10.03 -27.25 3.41
CA LYS A 301 9.25 -27.68 2.24
C LYS A 301 7.78 -27.29 2.33
N ALA A 302 7.31 -26.89 3.52
CA ALA A 302 5.94 -26.45 3.71
C ALA A 302 5.64 -25.17 2.94
N ILE A 303 4.47 -25.14 2.30
CA ILE A 303 3.99 -23.97 1.55
C ILE A 303 3.74 -22.79 2.51
N ASN A 304 3.73 -21.57 1.98
CA ASN A 304 3.40 -20.35 2.72
C ASN A 304 4.32 -20.05 3.92
N ARG A 305 5.51 -20.66 4.00
CA ARG A 305 6.47 -20.42 5.08
C ARG A 305 6.73 -18.94 5.33
N GLU A 306 7.06 -18.19 4.29
CA GLU A 306 7.39 -16.76 4.39
C GLU A 306 6.18 -15.96 4.88
N ILE A 307 5.00 -16.21 4.31
CA ILE A 307 3.74 -15.59 4.76
C ILE A 307 3.52 -15.88 6.25
N ALA A 308 3.60 -17.13 6.67
CA ALA A 308 3.32 -17.49 8.05
C ALA A 308 4.32 -16.86 9.03
N LEU A 309 5.62 -16.88 8.71
CA LEU A 309 6.66 -16.36 9.61
C LEU A 309 6.69 -14.83 9.66
N ASP A 310 6.51 -14.15 8.53
CA ASP A 310 6.62 -12.68 8.47
C ASP A 310 5.36 -11.99 9.02
N GLN A 311 4.21 -12.64 8.90
CA GLN A 311 2.91 -12.05 9.26
C GLN A 311 2.44 -12.41 10.68
N TRP A 312 2.99 -13.45 11.32
CA TRP A 312 2.38 -14.03 12.53
C TRP A 312 2.18 -13.03 13.67
N ASP A 313 3.19 -12.23 13.98
CA ASP A 313 3.10 -11.26 15.08
C ASP A 313 2.05 -10.17 14.81
N ARG A 314 1.85 -9.82 13.53
CA ARG A 314 0.80 -8.88 13.12
C ARG A 314 -0.58 -9.51 13.19
N LEU A 315 -0.71 -10.79 12.86
CA LEU A 315 -1.95 -11.56 13.03
C LEU A 315 -2.33 -11.64 14.52
N LEU A 316 -1.38 -11.90 15.41
CA LEU A 316 -1.64 -11.88 16.85
C LEU A 316 -2.05 -10.49 17.34
N ALA A 317 -1.34 -9.43 16.92
CA ALA A 317 -1.67 -8.08 17.35
C ALA A 317 -3.02 -7.57 16.81
N VAL A 318 -3.40 -7.91 15.57
CA VAL A 318 -4.72 -7.55 15.05
C VAL A 318 -5.83 -8.36 15.73
N SER A 319 -5.56 -9.62 16.11
CA SER A 319 -6.49 -10.44 16.88
C SER A 319 -6.86 -9.77 18.21
N ASP A 320 -5.86 -9.32 18.97
CA ASP A 320 -6.08 -8.59 20.22
C ASP A 320 -6.95 -7.33 19.99
N ALA A 321 -6.63 -6.56 18.94
CA ALA A 321 -7.35 -5.33 18.62
C ALA A 321 -8.82 -5.59 18.20
N LEU A 322 -9.08 -6.65 17.44
CA LEU A 322 -10.43 -7.05 17.05
C LEU A 322 -11.26 -7.54 18.24
N GLU A 323 -10.64 -8.32 19.13
CA GLU A 323 -11.30 -8.79 20.35
C GLU A 323 -11.66 -7.61 21.26
N ASP A 324 -10.72 -6.70 21.51
CA ASP A 324 -10.96 -5.50 22.32
C ASP A 324 -11.96 -4.55 21.67
N LEU A 325 -11.95 -4.43 20.34
CA LEU A 325 -12.96 -3.64 19.63
C LEU A 325 -14.36 -4.20 19.85
N SER A 326 -14.50 -5.53 19.78
CA SER A 326 -15.78 -6.19 20.04
C SER A 326 -16.27 -5.95 21.47
N ARG A 327 -15.37 -5.88 22.45
CA ARG A 327 -15.68 -5.60 23.86
C ARG A 327 -16.06 -4.14 24.08
N ALA A 328 -15.23 -3.21 23.60
CA ALA A 328 -15.41 -1.78 23.76
C ALA A 328 -16.69 -1.23 23.12
N THR A 329 -17.22 -1.94 22.12
CA THR A 329 -18.43 -1.56 21.38
C THR A 329 -19.66 -2.38 21.77
N THR A 330 -19.55 -3.26 22.78
CA THR A 330 -20.70 -3.98 23.33
C THR A 330 -21.51 -3.01 24.20
N PRO A 331 -22.84 -2.89 24.00
CA PRO A 331 -23.66 -2.01 24.82
C PRO A 331 -23.66 -2.54 26.26
N PRO A 332 -23.66 -1.67 27.29
CA PRO A 332 -23.80 -2.12 28.67
C PRO A 332 -25.11 -2.93 28.83
N GLU A 333 -25.03 -4.05 29.55
CA GLU A 333 -26.17 -4.95 29.78
C GLU A 333 -27.39 -4.16 30.28
N GLY A 334 -28.48 -4.19 29.51
CA GLY A 334 -29.71 -3.44 29.81
C GLY A 334 -30.39 -2.76 28.61
N GLN A 335 -29.70 -2.64 27.46
CA GLN A 335 -30.33 -2.22 26.20
C GLN A 335 -30.70 -3.43 25.34
N THR A 336 -31.94 -3.91 25.48
CA THR A 336 -32.54 -4.88 24.56
C THR A 336 -32.66 -4.24 23.18
N ILE A 337 -31.75 -4.54 22.26
CA ILE A 337 -31.89 -4.17 20.85
C ILE A 337 -32.98 -5.09 20.27
N GLN A 338 -34.15 -4.53 19.97
CA GLN A 338 -35.15 -5.24 19.19
C GLN A 338 -34.61 -5.48 17.79
N LEU A 339 -34.35 -6.74 17.45
CA LEU A 339 -34.03 -7.17 16.10
C LEU A 339 -35.31 -7.08 15.25
N SER A 340 -35.39 -6.05 14.41
CA SER A 340 -36.39 -5.98 13.35
C SER A 340 -36.08 -7.07 12.31
N LYS A 341 -37.00 -8.00 12.09
CA LYS A 341 -36.88 -8.99 11.02
C LYS A 341 -36.76 -8.26 9.66
N PRO A 342 -35.84 -8.69 8.77
CA PRO A 342 -35.83 -8.21 7.39
C PRO A 342 -37.13 -8.63 6.69
N ARG A 343 -37.67 -7.71 5.87
CA ARG A 343 -38.87 -7.92 5.05
C ARG A 343 -38.57 -8.73 3.80
#